data_AF-A0A9Q0WGU5-F1
#
_entry.id   AF-A0A9Q0WGU5-F1
#
_cell.length_a   1.000
_cell.length_b   1.000
_cell.length_c   1.000
_cell.angle_alpha   90.00
_cell.angle_beta   90.00
_cell.angle_gamma   90.00
#
_symmetry.space_group_name_H-M   'P 1'
#
loop_
_entity.id
_entity.type
_entity.pdbx_description
1 polymer ?
#
loop_
_entity_poly.entity_id
_entity_poly.type
_entity_poly.pdbx_seq_one_letter_code
_entity_poly.pdbx_strand_id
1 'polypeptide(L)'
;MGRGKFKGKPTGHRQFSTPEQMLAGTSTRPRTFKREEAEYEEEKQEEESEEESEEESEDDSDKKRKGTQGVIQIENPNLVKAKNLKAKDVDMGKTTELSRREREEIEKQRSHERYMRLQEQGKTEQARKT
;
A
#
# COMPACT_ATOMS: atom_id res chain seq x y z
N MET A 1 -12.59 29.53 54.77
CA MET A 1 -12.60 28.44 53.77
C MET A 1 -11.33 28.56 52.92
N GLY A 2 -10.28 27.81 53.24
CA GLY A 2 -9.01 27.90 52.51
C GLY A 2 -9.14 27.29 51.13
N ARG A 3 -9.17 28.12 50.08
CA ARG A 3 -9.14 27.64 48.70
C ARG A 3 -7.69 27.34 48.32
N GLY A 4 -7.31 26.07 48.43
CA GLY A 4 -6.00 25.59 47.98
C GLY A 4 -5.79 25.88 46.48
N LYS A 5 -4.59 26.35 46.12
CA LYS A 5 -4.19 26.57 44.73
C LYS A 5 -3.98 25.19 44.08
N PHE A 6 -4.89 24.76 43.21
CA PHE A 6 -4.72 23.54 42.42
C PHE A 6 -3.54 23.74 41.47
N LYS A 7 -2.38 23.14 41.78
CA LYS A 7 -1.28 23.04 40.82
C LYS A 7 -1.64 21.94 39.83
N GLY A 8 -2.12 22.33 38.66
CA GLY A 8 -2.31 21.39 37.54
C GLY A 8 -0.99 20.67 37.31
N LYS A 9 -1.01 19.33 37.32
CA LYS A 9 0.16 18.56 36.90
C LYS A 9 0.53 19.01 35.48
N PRO A 10 1.81 19.17 35.13
CA PRO A 10 2.18 19.44 33.75
C PRO A 10 1.65 18.28 32.91
N THR A 11 0.59 18.53 32.14
CA THR A 11 0.09 17.60 31.14
C THR A 11 1.16 17.57 30.06
N GLY A 12 2.13 16.66 30.24
CA GLY A 12 3.20 16.44 29.29
C GLY A 12 2.61 16.23 27.91
N HIS A 13 2.87 17.16 26.99
CA HIS A 13 2.48 16.99 25.60
C HIS A 13 3.17 15.74 25.06
N ARG A 14 2.37 14.76 24.63
CA ARG A 14 2.88 13.56 23.97
C ARG A 14 3.38 14.00 22.59
N GLN A 15 4.68 13.84 22.36
CA GLN A 15 5.27 14.06 21.04
C GLN A 15 5.09 12.78 20.24
N PHE A 16 4.32 12.85 19.15
CA PHE A 16 4.21 11.76 18.18
C PHE A 16 5.20 11.99 17.06
N SER A 17 5.82 10.92 16.56
CA SER A 17 6.72 11.04 15.41
C SER A 17 5.90 11.27 14.14
N THR A 18 6.32 12.22 13.32
CA THR A 18 5.75 12.44 11.99
C THR A 18 6.36 11.44 11.00
N PRO A 19 5.66 11.09 9.90
CA PRO A 19 6.19 10.17 8.89
C PRO A 19 7.54 10.64 8.33
N GLU A 20 7.70 11.94 8.09
CA GLU A 20 8.97 12.54 7.66
C GLU A 20 10.12 12.29 8.66
N GLN A 21 9.86 12.36 9.98
CA GLN A 21 10.85 12.03 11.01
C GLN A 21 11.16 10.53 11.11
N MET A 22 10.20 9.66 10.74
CA MET A 22 10.44 8.21 10.65
C MET A 22 11.38 7.89 9.49
N LEU A 23 11.18 8.54 8.34
CA LEU A 23 12.00 8.39 7.14
C LEU A 23 13.42 8.94 7.37
N ALA A 24 13.53 10.14 7.96
CA ALA A 24 14.81 10.76 8.30
C ALA A 24 15.56 10.06 9.43
N GLY A 25 14.96 9.09 10.12
CA GLY A 25 15.57 8.35 11.23
C GLY A 25 15.82 9.19 12.49
N THR A 26 15.22 10.38 12.57
CA THR A 26 15.32 11.30 13.73
C THR A 26 14.22 11.08 14.76
N SER A 27 13.35 10.09 14.53
CA SER A 27 12.26 9.72 15.43
C SER A 27 12.75 9.32 16.83
N THR A 28 11.94 9.66 17.85
CA THR A 28 12.18 9.38 19.27
C THR A 28 12.01 7.90 19.65
N ARG A 29 11.63 7.04 18.69
CA ARG A 29 11.46 5.59 18.91
C ARG A 29 12.81 4.88 19.05
N PRO A 30 12.96 3.92 19.97
CA PRO A 30 14.21 3.18 20.15
C PRO A 30 14.48 2.28 18.94
N ARG A 31 15.74 2.23 18.49
CA ARG A 31 16.20 1.38 17.36
C ARG A 31 15.99 -0.12 17.57
N THR A 32 15.74 -0.56 18.80
CA THR A 32 15.46 -1.96 19.17
C THR A 32 14.03 -2.37 18.90
N PHE A 33 13.11 -1.40 18.77
CA PHE A 33 11.77 -1.64 18.23
C PHE A 33 11.95 -1.78 16.72
N LYS A 34 12.27 -3.01 16.30
CA LYS A 34 12.44 -3.36 14.89
C LYS A 34 11.24 -2.81 14.12
N ARG A 35 11.52 -2.13 13.01
CA ARG A 35 10.58 -2.02 11.90
C ARG A 35 10.23 -3.47 11.54
N GLU A 36 9.11 -3.98 12.03
CA GLU A 36 8.27 -4.73 11.11
C GLU A 36 7.86 -3.65 10.11
N GLU A 37 8.39 -3.79 8.90
CA GLU A 37 8.15 -2.94 7.75
C GLU A 37 6.63 -2.88 7.53
N ALA A 38 5.93 -1.88 8.09
CA ALA A 38 4.47 -1.88 8.09
C ALA A 38 3.88 -0.56 7.61
N GLU A 39 4.60 0.19 6.75
CA GLU A 39 4.00 1.38 6.10
C GLU A 39 4.78 1.85 4.87
N TYR A 40 6.09 1.58 4.76
CA TYR A 40 6.80 1.67 3.46
C TYR A 40 6.79 0.35 2.70
N GLU A 41 6.53 -0.74 3.42
CA GLU A 41 6.08 -1.99 2.82
C GLU A 41 4.61 -1.91 2.42
N GLU A 42 3.75 -0.94 2.76
CA GLU A 42 2.42 -0.92 2.10
C GLU A 42 2.53 -0.44 0.65
N GLU A 43 3.32 0.61 0.35
CA GLU A 43 3.56 0.99 -1.06
C GLU A 43 4.46 0.00 -1.79
N LYS A 44 5.46 -0.59 -1.10
CA LYS A 44 6.34 -1.61 -1.72
C LYS A 44 5.70 -3.01 -1.74
N GLN A 45 4.87 -3.41 -0.78
CA GLN A 45 4.04 -4.63 -0.83
C GLN A 45 2.83 -4.41 -1.70
N GLU A 46 2.30 -3.22 -1.99
CA GLU A 46 1.30 -3.11 -3.05
C GLU A 46 1.93 -3.41 -4.42
N GLU A 47 3.15 -2.92 -4.69
CA GLU A 47 3.92 -3.33 -5.89
C GLU A 47 4.47 -4.77 -5.82
N GLU A 48 4.86 -5.28 -4.64
CA GLU A 48 5.45 -6.63 -4.47
C GLU A 48 4.40 -7.72 -4.19
N SER A 49 3.20 -7.41 -3.66
CA SER A 49 2.05 -8.33 -3.50
C SER A 49 1.34 -8.60 -4.82
N GLU A 50 1.40 -7.64 -5.75
CA GLU A 50 0.98 -7.89 -7.13
C GLU A 50 1.99 -8.80 -7.87
N GLU A 51 3.24 -8.92 -7.38
CA GLU A 51 4.25 -9.90 -7.85
C GLU A 51 4.29 -11.20 -7.01
N GLU A 52 3.90 -11.18 -5.73
CA GLU A 52 3.96 -12.30 -4.77
C GLU A 52 2.60 -13.02 -4.61
N SER A 53 1.52 -12.53 -5.24
CA SER A 53 0.26 -13.30 -5.31
C SER A 53 0.28 -14.37 -6.41
N GLU A 54 1.37 -14.50 -7.16
CA GLU A 54 1.47 -15.37 -8.34
C GLU A 54 2.28 -16.66 -8.11
N GLU A 55 2.57 -17.01 -6.85
CA GLU A 55 3.39 -18.20 -6.54
C GLU A 55 2.80 -19.12 -5.43
N GLU A 56 1.47 -19.32 -5.41
CA GLU A 56 0.85 -20.36 -4.57
C GLU A 56 0.15 -21.46 -5.39
N SER A 57 0.90 -22.14 -6.28
CA SER A 57 0.50 -23.47 -6.74
C SER A 57 1.63 -24.28 -7.39
N GLU A 58 2.82 -24.22 -6.80
CA GLU A 58 3.76 -25.33 -6.97
C GLU A 58 3.60 -26.27 -5.78
N ASP A 59 3.08 -27.45 -6.09
CA ASP A 59 3.08 -28.65 -5.27
C ASP A 59 3.05 -28.40 -3.75
N ASP A 60 1.83 -28.29 -3.24
CA ASP A 60 1.51 -28.04 -1.84
C ASP A 60 1.87 -29.23 -0.89
N SER A 61 2.81 -30.08 -1.33
CA SER A 61 3.49 -31.10 -0.52
C SER A 61 4.78 -30.56 0.08
N ASP A 62 5.48 -29.64 -0.60
CA ASP A 62 6.89 -29.34 -0.33
C ASP A 62 7.13 -27.98 0.34
N LYS A 63 6.19 -27.04 0.27
CA LYS A 63 6.22 -25.81 1.09
C LYS A 63 5.77 -26.18 2.50
N LYS A 64 6.61 -25.91 3.52
CA LYS A 64 6.28 -26.18 4.93
C LYS A 64 5.07 -25.35 5.36
N ARG A 65 3.87 -25.90 5.19
CA ARG A 65 2.61 -25.31 5.63
C ARG A 65 2.70 -24.89 7.09
N LYS A 66 2.28 -23.67 7.40
CA LYS A 66 2.36 -23.14 8.77
C LYS A 66 1.21 -23.70 9.61
N GLY A 67 1.53 -24.27 10.77
CA GLY A 67 0.52 -24.68 11.74
C GLY A 67 -0.39 -25.80 11.22
N THR A 68 -1.71 -25.60 11.30
CA THR A 68 -2.73 -26.62 10.97
C THR A 68 -3.10 -26.69 9.50
N GLN A 69 -2.57 -25.79 8.65
CA GLN A 69 -2.85 -25.77 7.20
C GLN A 69 -2.49 -27.10 6.51
N GLY A 70 -1.51 -27.86 7.04
CA GLY A 70 -1.16 -29.21 6.54
C GLY A 70 -2.19 -30.29 6.84
N VAL A 71 -3.03 -30.10 7.86
CA VAL A 71 -3.98 -31.11 8.35
C VAL A 71 -5.35 -30.95 7.66
N ILE A 72 -5.67 -29.74 7.21
CA ILE A 72 -6.97 -29.44 6.59
C ILE A 72 -6.92 -29.83 5.12
N GLN A 73 -7.80 -30.75 4.72
CA GLN A 73 -8.00 -31.14 3.33
C GLN A 73 -8.92 -30.12 2.64
N ILE A 74 -8.41 -29.40 1.64
CA ILE A 74 -9.18 -28.44 0.87
C ILE A 74 -9.78 -29.17 -0.35
N GLU A 75 -11.02 -29.63 -0.24
CA GLU A 75 -11.78 -30.23 -1.35
C GLU A 75 -12.66 -29.18 -2.05
N ASN A 76 -12.03 -28.15 -2.62
CA ASN A 76 -12.76 -27.16 -3.42
C ASN A 76 -12.74 -27.56 -4.90
N PRO A 77 -13.88 -27.96 -5.50
CA PRO A 77 -13.94 -28.39 -6.90
C PRO A 77 -13.61 -27.26 -7.91
N ASN A 78 -13.67 -26.00 -7.47
CA ASN A 78 -13.29 -24.84 -8.26
C ASN A 78 -11.86 -24.33 -7.95
N LEU A 79 -11.07 -25.07 -7.17
CA LEU A 79 -9.69 -24.71 -6.88
C LEU A 79 -8.85 -24.89 -8.14
N VAL A 80 -8.66 -23.80 -8.89
CA VAL A 80 -7.77 -23.77 -10.04
C VAL A 80 -6.34 -23.80 -9.52
N LYS A 81 -5.64 -24.91 -9.73
CA LYS A 81 -4.19 -24.99 -9.49
C LYS A 81 -3.49 -24.06 -10.46
N ALA A 82 -2.63 -23.18 -9.98
CA ALA A 82 -1.79 -22.37 -10.86
C ALA A 82 -0.93 -23.32 -11.72
N LYS A 83 -0.79 -22.94 -12.99
CA LYS A 83 0.03 -23.67 -13.96
C LYS A 83 1.23 -22.80 -14.25
N ASN A 84 2.42 -23.37 -14.14
CA ASN A 84 3.65 -22.68 -14.54
C ASN A 84 3.63 -22.41 -16.05
N LEU A 85 3.28 -21.19 -16.44
CA LEU A 85 3.31 -20.73 -17.82
C LEU A 85 4.72 -20.27 -18.17
N LYS A 86 5.20 -20.64 -19.35
CA LYS A 86 6.51 -20.18 -19.84
C LYS A 86 6.36 -18.77 -20.37
N ALA A 87 7.36 -17.92 -20.14
CA ALA A 87 7.39 -16.53 -20.61
C ALA A 87 7.12 -16.35 -22.13
N LYS A 88 7.35 -17.40 -22.95
CA LYS A 88 7.08 -17.39 -24.40
C LYS A 88 5.59 -17.48 -24.75
N ASP A 89 4.78 -18.02 -23.86
CA ASP A 89 3.35 -18.29 -24.08
C ASP A 89 2.46 -17.19 -23.45
N VAL A 90 3.07 -16.15 -22.86
CA VAL A 90 2.39 -15.00 -22.29
C VAL A 90 2.10 -13.99 -23.40
N ASP A 91 0.82 -13.82 -23.74
CA ASP A 91 0.35 -12.82 -24.71
C ASP A 91 0.46 -11.39 -24.14
N MET A 92 1.64 -10.78 -24.25
CA MET A 92 1.86 -9.37 -23.85
C MET A 92 1.04 -8.36 -24.67
N GLY A 93 0.42 -8.79 -25.77
CA GLY A 93 -0.40 -7.96 -26.65
C GLY A 93 -1.84 -7.74 -26.16
N LYS A 94 -2.29 -8.49 -25.15
CA LYS A 94 -3.58 -8.28 -24.51
C LYS A 94 -3.36 -7.36 -23.32
N THR A 95 -3.56 -6.05 -23.52
CA THR A 95 -3.77 -5.17 -22.38
C THR A 95 -4.94 -5.77 -21.60
N THR A 96 -4.73 -6.08 -20.32
CA THR A 96 -5.82 -6.44 -19.42
C THR A 96 -6.95 -5.46 -19.67
N GLU A 97 -8.12 -5.97 -20.06
CA GLU A 97 -9.24 -5.10 -20.38
C GLU A 97 -9.64 -4.41 -19.07
N LEU A 98 -9.07 -3.22 -18.84
CA LEU A 98 -9.25 -2.46 -17.61
C LEU A 98 -10.74 -2.45 -17.28
N SER A 99 -11.05 -2.80 -16.05
CA SER A 99 -12.42 -2.81 -15.55
C SER A 99 -13.04 -1.43 -15.77
N ARG A 100 -14.36 -1.34 -15.91
CA ARG A 100 -15.05 -0.05 -16.10
C ARG A 100 -14.62 0.98 -15.05
N ARG A 101 -14.39 0.52 -13.81
CA ARG A 101 -13.91 1.34 -12.68
C ARG A 101 -12.50 1.89 -12.93
N GLU A 102 -11.57 1.03 -13.31
CA GLU A 102 -10.17 1.40 -13.58
C GLU A 102 -10.06 2.39 -14.74
N ARG A 103 -10.88 2.24 -15.79
CA ARG A 103 -10.91 3.19 -16.91
C ARG A 103 -11.35 4.58 -16.48
N GLU A 104 -12.40 4.66 -15.68
CA GLU A 104 -12.92 5.94 -15.17
C GLU A 104 -11.94 6.61 -14.20
N GLU A 105 -11.26 5.83 -13.36
CA GLU A 105 -10.24 6.35 -12.43
C GLU A 105 -9.02 6.89 -13.16
N ILE A 106 -8.51 6.20 -14.18
CA ILE A 106 -7.40 6.67 -15.01
C ILE A 106 -7.80 7.94 -15.78
N GLU A 107 -9.02 8.01 -16.31
CA GLU A 107 -9.50 9.21 -16.98
C GLU A 107 -9.62 10.39 -16.01
N LYS A 108 -10.11 10.15 -14.79
CA LYS A 108 -10.19 11.15 -13.73
C LYS A 108 -8.80 11.67 -13.36
N GLN A 109 -7.83 10.79 -13.16
CA GLN A 109 -6.44 11.18 -12.88
C GLN A 109 -5.85 12.01 -14.03
N ARG A 110 -5.93 11.51 -15.27
CA ARG A 110 -5.43 12.21 -16.46
C ARG A 110 -6.07 13.59 -16.64
N SER A 111 -7.37 13.71 -16.37
CA SER A 111 -8.07 14.99 -16.47
C SER A 111 -7.58 15.99 -15.41
N HIS A 112 -7.34 15.52 -14.19
CA HIS A 112 -6.82 16.34 -13.10
C HIS A 112 -5.40 16.81 -13.39
N GLU A 113 -4.51 15.91 -13.81
CA GLU A 113 -3.15 16.24 -14.22
C GLU A 113 -3.13 17.27 -15.37
N ARG A 114 -3.98 17.06 -16.38
CA ARG A 114 -4.09 18.00 -17.50
C ARG A 114 -4.55 19.37 -17.04
N TYR A 115 -5.51 19.42 -16.11
CA TYR A 115 -5.99 20.67 -15.54
C TYR A 115 -4.87 21.39 -14.77
N MET A 116 -4.17 20.69 -13.89
CA MET A 116 -3.04 21.24 -13.12
C MET A 116 -1.94 21.76 -14.06
N ARG A 117 -1.59 20.99 -15.09
CA ARG A 117 -0.60 21.39 -16.10
C ARG A 117 -1.02 22.64 -16.88
N LEU A 118 -2.30 22.79 -17.20
CA LEU A 118 -2.82 23.99 -17.86
C LEU A 118 -2.82 25.20 -16.92
N GLN A 119 -3.03 24.97 -15.62
CA GLN A 119 -2.99 26.00 -14.59
C GLN A 119 -1.57 26.52 -14.39
N GLU A 120 -0.58 25.64 -14.26
CA GLU A 120 0.84 26.00 -14.22
C GLU A 120 1.28 26.77 -15.47
N GLN A 121 0.74 26.41 -16.64
CA GLN A 121 1.04 27.10 -17.90
C GLN A 121 0.34 28.46 -18.05
N GLY A 122 -0.47 28.92 -17.09
CA GLY A 122 -1.21 30.17 -17.22
C GLY A 122 -2.30 30.13 -18.29
N LYS A 123 -2.72 28.92 -18.72
CA LYS A 123 -3.70 28.74 -19.79
C LYS A 123 -5.13 28.67 -19.26
N THR A 124 -5.31 28.43 -17.96
CA THR A 124 -6.62 28.52 -17.31
C THR A 124 -6.97 29.97 -16.98
N GLU A 125 -8.26 30.31 -17.03
CA GLU A 125 -8.73 31.66 -16.68
C GLU A 125 -8.36 32.03 -15.24
N GLN A 126 -8.34 31.04 -14.34
CA GLN A 126 -7.90 31.21 -12.96
C GLN A 126 -6.44 31.70 -12.87
N ALA A 127 -5.53 31.08 -13.64
CA ALA A 127 -4.12 31.46 -13.66
C ALA A 127 -3.83 32.73 -14.48
N ARG A 128 -4.74 33.15 -15.37
CA ARG A 128 -4.63 34.44 -16.09
C ARG A 128 -5.15 35.62 -15.27
N LYS A 129 -5.98 35.36 -14.26
CA LYS A 129 -6.61 36.37 -13.42
C LYS A 129 -5.74 36.77 -12.21
N THR A 130 -4.68 36.00 -11.93
CA THR A 130 -3.62 36.32 -10.96
C THR A 130 -2.53 37.14 -11.60
#